data_AF-A0A7K0KKP0-F1
#
_entry.id   AF-A0A7K0KKP0-F1
#
_cell.length_a   1.000
_cell.length_b   1.000
_cell.length_c   1.000
_cell.angle_alpha   90.00
_cell.angle_beta   90.00
_cell.angle_gamma   90.00
#
_symmetry.space_group_name_H-M   'P 1'
#
loop_
_entity.id
_entity.type
_entity.pdbx_description
1 polymer ?
#
loop_
_entity_poly.entity_id
_entity_poly.type
_entity_poly.pdbx_seq_one_letter_code
_entity_poly.pdbx_strand_id
1 'polypeptide(L)'
;MTGFPYIHQPDSMMCGIACLKMVCRYYDNDLSMERLSELCHATAEGVSLLGIFGHNPFESDECVNCNVFPICGGGCPIDRNKNWGQNKKYCSIYKRNLSEILPDFYKYEYSSK
;
A
#
# COMPACT_ATOMS: atom_id res chain seq x y z
N MET A 1 3.11 -6.07 27.59
CA MET A 1 3.36 -5.68 26.19
C MET A 1 4.85 -5.77 25.96
N THR A 2 5.30 -6.62 25.04
CA THR A 2 6.66 -6.56 24.53
C THR A 2 6.82 -5.25 23.76
N GLY A 3 7.91 -4.52 23.98
CA GLY A 3 8.16 -3.27 23.27
C GLY A 3 8.30 -3.48 21.76
N PHE A 4 8.22 -2.40 20.98
CA PHE A 4 8.51 -2.46 19.55
C PHE A 4 9.92 -3.03 19.33
N PRO A 5 10.09 -4.07 18.50
CA PRO A 5 11.38 -4.73 18.35
C PRO A 5 12.39 -3.78 17.69
N TYR A 6 13.61 -3.75 18.22
CA TYR A 6 14.72 -3.05 17.59
C TYR A 6 15.60 -4.03 16.81
N ILE A 7 15.92 -3.68 15.57
CA ILE A 7 16.80 -4.46 14.70
C ILE A 7 17.90 -3.54 14.17
N HIS A 8 19.15 -3.88 14.47
CA HIS A 8 20.31 -3.14 13.98
C HIS A 8 20.49 -3.38 12.47
N GLN A 9 20.66 -2.32 11.69
CA GLN A 9 20.95 -2.43 10.25
C GLN A 9 22.38 -2.94 10.03
N PRO A 10 22.60 -3.95 9.16
CA PRO A 10 23.95 -4.49 8.93
C PRO A 10 24.92 -3.48 8.29
N ASP A 11 24.41 -2.61 7.42
CA ASP A 11 25.19 -1.56 6.73
C ASP A 11 24.35 -0.28 6.53
N SER A 12 24.95 0.76 5.95
CA SER A 12 24.32 2.06 5.73
C SER A 12 23.15 2.05 4.74
N MET A 13 23.04 1.03 3.88
CA MET A 13 22.02 0.92 2.82
C MET A 13 20.82 0.04 3.23
N MET A 14 20.97 -0.76 4.28
CA MET A 14 19.91 -1.66 4.78
C MET A 14 18.90 -1.02 5.75
N CYS A 15 18.88 0.31 5.91
CA CYS A 15 18.01 1.00 6.86
C CYS A 15 16.52 0.66 6.65
N GLY A 16 16.04 0.66 5.40
CA GLY A 16 14.64 0.32 5.11
C GLY A 16 14.32 -1.16 5.31
N ILE A 17 15.25 -2.07 5.04
CA ILE A 17 15.08 -3.51 5.32
C ILE A 17 15.02 -3.77 6.83
N ALA A 18 15.87 -3.10 7.61
CA ALA A 18 15.83 -3.18 9.07
C ALA A 18 14.50 -2.65 9.63
N CYS A 19 14.01 -1.50 9.12
CA CYS A 19 12.69 -0.98 9.46
C CYS A 19 11.56 -1.96 9.15
N LEU A 20 11.56 -2.55 7.95
CA LEU A 20 10.57 -3.55 7.56
C LEU A 20 10.63 -4.79 8.46
N LYS A 21 11.83 -5.27 8.80
CA LYS A 21 12.02 -6.39 9.73
C LYS A 21 11.43 -6.10 11.12
N MET A 22 11.60 -4.87 11.63
CA MET A 22 11.00 -4.46 12.90
C MET A 22 9.47 -4.49 12.84
N VAL A 23 8.88 -3.92 11.79
CA VAL A 23 7.42 -3.93 11.57
C VAL A 23 6.90 -5.37 11.44
N CYS A 24 7.54 -6.20 10.63
CA CYS A 24 7.24 -7.61 10.45
C CYS A 24 7.24 -8.38 11.79
N ARG A 25 8.28 -8.21 12.61
CA ARG A 25 8.36 -8.83 13.95
C ARG A 25 7.29 -8.35 14.91
N TYR A 26 6.93 -7.06 14.86
CA TYR A 26 5.91 -6.49 15.72
C TYR A 26 4.52 -7.11 15.48
N TYR A 27 4.24 -7.51 14.23
CA TYR A 27 2.99 -8.16 13.84
C TYR A 27 3.12 -9.70 13.70
N ASP A 28 4.06 -10.34 14.40
CA ASP A 28 4.27 -11.80 14.40
C ASP A 28 4.53 -12.43 13.02
N ASN A 29 5.08 -11.66 12.07
CA ASN A 29 5.39 -12.08 10.70
C ASN A 29 6.91 -11.99 10.44
N ASP A 30 7.73 -12.75 11.15
CA ASP A 30 9.20 -12.60 11.21
C ASP A 30 9.95 -13.02 9.92
N LEU A 31 9.78 -12.28 8.81
CA LEU A 31 10.45 -12.52 7.51
C LEU A 31 11.96 -12.25 7.58
N SER A 32 12.81 -13.08 6.97
CA SER A 32 14.27 -12.85 6.95
C SER A 32 14.63 -11.53 6.24
N MET A 33 15.76 -10.92 6.62
CA MET A 33 16.26 -9.72 5.91
C MET A 33 16.55 -10.00 4.44
N GLU A 34 17.09 -11.18 4.12
CA GLU A 34 17.30 -11.64 2.75
C GLU A 34 15.99 -11.65 1.95
N ARG A 35 14.92 -12.23 2.52
CA ARG A 35 13.63 -12.26 1.86
C ARG A 35 13.03 -10.87 1.66
N LEU A 36 13.20 -9.98 2.64
CA LEU A 36 12.76 -8.59 2.53
C LEU A 36 13.56 -7.84 1.45
N SER A 37 14.86 -8.06 1.36
CA SER A 37 15.73 -7.48 0.32
C SER A 37 15.30 -7.92 -1.08
N GLU A 38 14.99 -9.20 -1.27
CA GLU A 38 14.45 -9.72 -2.53
C GLU A 38 13.12 -9.07 -2.90
N LEU A 39 12.18 -9.00 -1.95
CA LEU A 39 10.85 -8.43 -2.17
C LEU A 39 10.89 -6.93 -2.49
N CYS A 40 11.83 -6.20 -1.91
CA CYS A 40 11.97 -4.76 -2.13
C CYS A 40 12.87 -4.41 -3.32
N HIS A 41 13.51 -5.41 -3.95
CA HIS A 41 14.57 -5.19 -4.94
C HIS A 41 15.65 -4.23 -4.41
N ALA A 42 16.18 -4.51 -3.22
CA ALA A 42 17.13 -3.62 -2.55
C ALA A 42 18.36 -3.34 -3.44
N THR A 43 18.72 -2.05 -3.58
CA THR A 43 19.87 -1.61 -4.37
C THR A 43 20.89 -0.88 -3.49
N ALA A 44 22.04 -0.53 -4.08
CA ALA A 44 23.02 0.34 -3.43
C ALA A 44 22.53 1.78 -3.19
N GLU A 45 21.39 2.16 -3.78
CA GLU A 45 20.72 3.45 -3.53
C GLU A 45 19.69 3.36 -2.38
N GLY A 46 19.45 2.15 -1.86
CA GLY A 46 18.52 1.87 -0.78
C GLY A 46 17.34 1.00 -1.21
N VAL A 47 16.23 1.13 -0.49
CA VAL A 47 15.01 0.35 -0.73
C VAL A 47 13.81 1.25 -0.86
N SER A 48 12.92 0.90 -1.78
CA SER A 48 11.63 1.58 -1.96
C SER A 48 10.49 0.59 -1.74
N LEU A 49 9.50 0.98 -0.95
CA LEU A 49 8.25 0.23 -0.80
C LEU A 49 7.53 0.05 -2.15
N LEU A 50 7.80 0.92 -3.13
CA LEU A 50 7.26 0.77 -4.48
C LEU A 50 7.66 -0.57 -5.11
N GLY A 51 8.88 -1.05 -4.84
CA GLY A 51 9.36 -2.35 -5.32
C GLY A 51 8.47 -3.51 -4.86
N ILE A 52 7.90 -3.42 -3.65
CA ILE A 52 6.97 -4.42 -3.10
C ILE A 52 5.64 -4.41 -3.84
N PHE A 53 5.13 -3.21 -4.17
CA PHE A 53 3.81 -3.08 -4.81
C PHE A 53 3.85 -3.31 -6.31
N GLY A 54 5.03 -3.20 -6.93
CA GLY A 54 5.25 -3.46 -8.37
C GLY A 54 4.46 -2.54 -9.30
N HIS A 55 3.89 -1.46 -8.77
CA HIS A 55 3.05 -0.52 -9.51
C HIS A 55 3.06 0.85 -8.85
N ASN A 56 3.40 1.89 -9.61
CA ASN A 56 3.29 3.28 -9.17
C ASN A 56 1.93 3.86 -9.62
N PRO A 57 0.97 4.09 -8.71
CA PRO A 57 -0.32 4.67 -9.10
C PRO A 57 -0.22 6.11 -9.61
N PHE A 58 0.87 6.82 -9.35
CA PHE A 58 1.11 8.17 -9.88
C PHE A 58 1.61 8.16 -11.33
N GLU A 59 2.08 7.02 -11.83
CA GLU A 59 2.57 6.86 -13.22
C GLU A 59 1.59 6.06 -14.09
N SER A 60 0.51 5.52 -13.51
CA SER A 60 -0.48 4.74 -14.25
C SER A 60 -1.57 5.64 -14.81
N ASP A 61 -1.66 5.73 -16.15
CA ASP A 61 -2.69 6.52 -16.85
C ASP A 61 -4.11 6.23 -16.34
N GLU A 62 -4.43 4.96 -16.05
CA GLU A 62 -5.73 4.57 -15.50
C GLU A 62 -5.96 5.14 -14.08
N CYS A 63 -4.90 5.23 -13.26
CA CYS A 63 -4.97 5.79 -11.91
C CYS A 63 -4.98 7.31 -11.91
N VAL A 64 -4.14 7.99 -12.70
CA VAL A 64 -4.13 9.47 -12.77
C VAL A 64 -5.43 10.03 -13.33
N ASN A 65 -6.15 9.27 -14.17
CA ASN A 65 -7.47 9.65 -14.67
C ASN A 65 -8.63 9.13 -13.80
N CYS A 66 -8.35 8.53 -12.63
CA CYS A 66 -9.40 8.02 -11.75
C CYS A 66 -9.98 9.14 -10.86
N ASN A 67 -11.30 9.33 -10.90
CA ASN A 67 -12.02 10.34 -10.10
C ASN A 67 -11.87 10.20 -8.57
N VAL A 68 -11.31 9.09 -8.09
CA VAL A 68 -11.14 8.79 -6.65
C VAL A 68 -9.66 8.81 -6.24
N PHE A 69 -8.73 8.92 -7.19
CA PHE A 69 -7.31 9.11 -6.90
C PHE A 69 -7.07 10.61 -6.62
N PRO A 70 -6.24 11.00 -5.63
CA PRO A 70 -5.37 10.18 -4.79
C PRO A 70 -6.01 9.62 -3.51
N ILE A 71 -7.27 9.96 -3.20
CA ILE A 71 -7.96 9.52 -1.96
C ILE A 71 -7.93 8.00 -1.81
N CYS A 72 -8.06 7.26 -2.91
CA CYS A 72 -8.07 5.80 -2.90
C CYS A 72 -6.72 5.13 -2.62
N GLY A 73 -5.61 5.91 -2.58
CA GLY A 73 -4.25 5.44 -2.35
C GLY A 73 -3.68 4.53 -3.45
N GLY A 74 -4.39 4.36 -4.56
CA GLY A 74 -3.94 3.49 -5.66
C GLY A 74 -3.84 2.01 -5.27
N GLY A 75 -4.79 1.47 -4.49
CA GLY A 75 -4.81 0.04 -4.12
C GLY A 75 -5.36 -0.92 -5.19
N CYS A 76 -6.17 -0.43 -6.13
CA CYS A 76 -6.74 -1.20 -7.26
C CYS A 76 -5.72 -1.86 -8.22
N PRO A 77 -4.52 -1.31 -8.47
CA PRO A 77 -3.55 -1.89 -9.39
C PRO A 77 -3.09 -3.30 -9.03
N ILE A 78 -2.92 -3.59 -7.74
CA ILE A 78 -2.54 -4.94 -7.29
C ILE A 78 -3.65 -5.93 -7.69
N ASP A 79 -4.91 -5.53 -7.52
CA ASP A 79 -6.05 -6.34 -7.92
C ASP A 79 -6.18 -6.46 -9.44
N ARG A 80 -5.86 -5.40 -10.21
CA ARG A 80 -5.77 -5.48 -11.68
C ARG A 80 -4.72 -6.50 -12.12
N ASN A 81 -3.52 -6.44 -11.57
CA ASN A 81 -2.43 -7.35 -11.91
C ASN A 81 -2.79 -8.81 -11.57
N LYS A 82 -3.38 -9.05 -10.40
CA LYS A 82 -3.83 -10.40 -9.99
C LYS A 82 -4.93 -10.99 -10.86
N ASN A 83 -5.77 -10.14 -11.45
CA ASN A 83 -6.96 -10.56 -12.19
C ASN A 83 -6.87 -10.16 -13.67
N TRP A 84 -5.67 -9.94 -14.20
CA TRP A 84 -5.45 -9.50 -15.58
C TRP A 84 -6.15 -10.45 -16.57
N GLY A 85 -6.93 -9.88 -17.48
CA GLY A 85 -7.72 -10.65 -18.47
C GLY A 85 -9.05 -11.21 -17.95
N GLN A 86 -9.41 -11.00 -16.68
CA GLN A 86 -10.74 -11.33 -16.16
C GLN A 86 -11.65 -10.09 -16.23
N ASN A 87 -12.92 -10.26 -16.61
CA ASN A 87 -13.88 -9.15 -16.66
C ASN A 87 -14.43 -8.81 -15.25
N LYS A 88 -13.53 -8.52 -14.31
CA LYS A 88 -13.87 -8.26 -12.91
C LYS A 88 -13.70 -6.77 -12.60
N LYS A 89 -14.68 -6.21 -11.89
CA LYS A 89 -14.60 -4.83 -11.39
C LYS A 89 -13.53 -4.75 -10.28
N TYR A 90 -12.42 -4.06 -10.54
CA TYR A 90 -11.27 -3.96 -9.60
C TYR A 90 -11.42 -2.91 -8.50
N CYS A 91 -12.23 -1.87 -8.71
CA CYS A 91 -12.46 -0.83 -7.71
C CYS A 91 -13.67 -1.18 -6.82
N SER A 92 -13.55 -0.97 -5.50
CA SER A 92 -14.65 -1.15 -4.54
C SER A 92 -15.85 -0.27 -4.90
N ILE A 93 -17.07 -0.74 -4.63
CA ILE A 93 -18.31 -0.01 -4.91
C ILE A 93 -18.31 1.38 -4.25
N TYR A 94 -17.87 1.46 -2.99
CA TYR A 94 -17.80 2.71 -2.23
C TYR A 94 -16.93 3.77 -2.92
N LYS A 95 -15.78 3.36 -3.48
CA LYS A 95 -14.90 4.27 -4.21
C LYS A 95 -15.55 4.76 -5.50
N ARG A 96 -16.21 3.89 -6.28
CA ARG A 96 -16.85 4.31 -7.54
C ARG A 96 -17.99 5.32 -7.34
N ASN A 97 -18.75 5.16 -6.28
CA ASN A 97 -19.91 6.00 -6.00
C ASN A 97 -19.58 7.08 -4.96
N LEU A 98 -18.31 7.38 -4.72
CA LEU A 98 -17.89 8.27 -3.63
C LEU A 98 -18.52 9.66 -3.75
N SER A 99 -18.63 10.18 -4.98
CA SER A 99 -19.28 11.46 -5.28
C SER A 99 -20.78 11.49 -4.90
N GLU A 100 -21.45 10.34 -4.97
CA GLU A 100 -22.87 10.19 -4.63
C GLU A 100 -23.04 9.92 -3.13
N ILE A 101 -22.16 9.10 -2.56
CA ILE A 101 -22.21 8.66 -1.16
C ILE A 101 -21.81 9.77 -0.18
N LEU A 102 -20.80 10.58 -0.51
CA LEU A 102 -20.26 11.64 0.38
C LEU A 102 -21.33 12.64 0.85
N PRO A 103 -22.15 13.24 -0.05
CA PRO A 103 -23.21 14.15 0.36
C PRO A 103 -24.22 13.52 1.31
N ASP A 104 -24.57 12.25 1.11
CA ASP A 104 -25.56 11.55 1.93
C ASP A 104 -25.01 11.18 3.31
N PHE A 105 -23.74 10.77 3.40
CA PHE A 105 -23.05 10.60 4.69
C PHE A 105 -22.99 11.91 5.48
N TYR A 106 -22.65 13.02 4.81
CA TYR A 106 -22.64 14.32 5.47
C TYR A 106 -24.02 14.69 6.01
N LYS A 107 -25.09 14.52 5.22
CA LYS A 107 -26.46 14.75 5.69
C LYS A 107 -26.80 13.86 6.88
N TYR A 108 -26.50 12.57 6.84
CA TYR A 108 -26.81 11.64 7.93
C TYR A 108 -26.16 12.05 9.27
N GLU A 109 -24.86 12.36 9.25
CA GLU A 109 -24.09 12.75 10.43
C GLU A 109 -24.54 14.09 11.03
N TYR A 110 -24.99 15.03 10.19
CA TYR A 110 -25.34 16.39 10.60
C TYR A 110 -26.84 16.69 10.66
N SER A 111 -27.71 15.79 10.20
CA SER A 111 -29.17 15.86 10.41
C SER A 111 -29.63 15.11 11.67
N SER A 112 -28.71 14.36 12.30
CA SER A 112 -28.95 13.62 13.54
C SER A 112 -28.45 14.39 14.79
N LYS A 113 -28.10 15.67 14.62
CA LYS A 113 -27.79 16.65 15.69
C LYS A 113 -28.82 17.77 15.65
#